data_AF-A0A919UMM3-F1
#
_entry.id   AF-A0A919UMM3-F1
#
_cell.length_a   1.000
_cell.length_b   1.000
_cell.length_c   1.000
_cell.angle_alpha   90.00
_cell.angle_beta   90.00
_cell.angle_gamma   90.00
#
_symmetry.space_group_name_H-M   'P 1'
#
loop_
_entity.id
_entity.type
_entity.pdbx_description
1 polymer ?
#
loop_
_entity_poly.entity_id
_entity_poly.type
_entity_poly.pdbx_seq_one_letter_code
_entity_poly.pdbx_strand_id
1 'polypeptide(L)'
;MLGELARGRATRRSQAELRVVEALGRRGHTDVAAGLRALYADRPTGIEPLAAELGVGKGVLRDLLTTHGIALRPAGANTAAGRQARAHLNEQAAARRVGTPDLRTWLHERRREGWTLARLAAALGRSVPWVRARMTDL
;
A
#
# COMPACT_ATOMS: atom_id res chain seq x y z
N MET A 1 -27.32 20.80 19.39
CA MET A 1 -26.85 19.52 18.82
C MET A 1 -26.00 19.67 17.55
N LEU A 2 -26.36 20.49 16.54
CA LEU A 2 -25.57 20.66 15.30
C LEU A 2 -24.16 21.27 15.51
N GLY A 3 -24.00 22.21 16.46
CA GLY A 3 -22.73 22.88 16.75
C GLY A 3 -21.68 22.02 17.48
N GLU A 4 -22.07 20.94 18.18
CA GLU A 4 -21.13 20.01 18.81
C GLU A 4 -20.53 19.03 17.80
N LEU A 5 -21.34 18.57 16.84
CA LEU A 5 -20.89 17.70 15.76
C LEU A 5 -19.92 18.42 14.81
N ALA A 6 -20.12 19.70 14.56
CA ALA A 6 -19.20 20.52 13.77
C ALA A 6 -17.83 20.68 14.45
N ARG A 7 -17.82 21.01 15.75
CA ARG A 7 -16.60 21.10 16.56
C ARG A 7 -15.84 19.77 16.61
N GLY A 8 -16.54 18.66 16.85
CA GLY A 8 -15.92 17.33 16.86
C GLY A 8 -15.35 16.88 15.50
N ARG A 9 -15.88 17.39 14.38
CA ARG A 9 -15.28 17.17 13.04
C ARG A 9 -14.04 18.05 12.82
N ALA A 10 -14.08 19.31 13.23
CA ALA A 10 -12.95 20.22 13.15
C ALA A 10 -11.75 19.71 13.95
N THR A 11 -11.95 19.29 15.20
CA THR A 11 -10.88 18.73 16.04
C THR A 11 -10.25 17.48 15.43
N ARG A 12 -11.06 16.56 14.89
CA ARG A 12 -10.56 15.35 14.22
C ARG A 12 -9.74 15.67 12.97
N ARG A 13 -10.14 16.68 12.20
CA ARG A 13 -9.40 17.15 11.02
C ARG A 13 -8.05 17.72 11.43
N SER A 14 -8.01 18.61 12.43
CA SER A 14 -6.75 19.20 12.93
C SER A 14 -5.80 18.15 13.49
N GLN A 15 -6.30 17.16 14.23
CA GLN A 15 -5.46 16.06 14.71
C GLN A 15 -4.89 15.20 13.57
N ALA A 16 -5.67 14.96 12.52
CA ALA A 16 -5.20 14.17 11.40
C ALA A 16 -4.17 14.94 10.56
N GLU A 17 -4.32 16.25 10.42
CA GLU A 17 -3.35 17.13 9.78
C GLU A 17 -2.03 17.17 10.57
N LEU A 18 -2.09 17.28 11.90
CA LEU A 18 -0.91 17.18 12.77
C LEU A 18 -0.16 15.86 12.60
N ARG A 19 -0.88 14.72 12.49
CA ARG A 19 -0.24 13.41 12.24
C ARG A 19 0.48 13.38 10.90
N VAL A 20 -0.11 13.99 9.86
CA VAL A 20 0.53 14.08 8.53
C VAL A 20 1.77 14.96 8.60
N VAL A 21 1.69 16.14 9.24
CA VAL A 21 2.84 17.03 9.46
C VAL A 21 3.96 16.30 10.20
N GLU A 22 3.66 15.60 11.29
CA GLU A 22 4.64 14.85 12.07
C GLU A 22 5.25 13.69 11.26
N ALA A 23 4.43 12.95 10.50
CA ALA A 23 4.90 11.87 9.65
C ALA A 23 5.80 12.36 8.50
N LEU A 24 5.50 13.52 7.93
CA LEU A 24 6.31 14.19 6.91
C LEU A 24 7.60 14.76 7.50
N GLY A 25 7.53 15.40 8.67
CA GLY A 25 8.68 15.93 9.39
C GLY A 25 9.70 14.84 9.75
N ARG A 26 9.23 13.67 10.22
CA ARG A 26 10.10 12.49 10.45
C ARG A 26 10.81 11.98 9.20
N ARG A 27 10.35 12.36 8.01
CA ARG A 27 10.93 12.00 6.71
C ARG A 27 11.73 13.15 6.08
N GLY A 28 11.96 14.24 6.82
CA GLY A 28 12.72 15.40 6.36
C GLY A 28 11.94 16.36 5.47
N HIS A 29 10.61 16.21 5.35
CA HIS A 29 9.78 17.16 4.63
C HIS A 29 9.34 18.27 5.58
N THR A 30 9.80 19.50 5.30
CA THR A 30 9.42 20.71 6.04
C THR A 30 8.17 21.38 5.49
N ASP A 31 7.85 21.13 4.21
CA ASP A 31 6.60 21.56 3.57
C ASP A 31 5.68 20.35 3.36
N VAL A 32 4.45 20.48 3.86
CA VAL A 32 3.40 19.46 3.73
C VAL A 32 3.02 19.25 2.27
N ALA A 33 2.91 20.31 1.48
CA ALA A 33 2.50 20.21 0.08
C ALA A 33 3.59 19.52 -0.76
N ALA A 34 4.85 19.93 -0.61
CA ALA A 34 5.99 19.26 -1.24
C ALA A 34 6.14 17.81 -0.79
N GLY A 35 6.00 17.52 0.51
CA GLY A 35 6.09 16.16 1.05
C GLY A 35 4.98 15.25 0.54
N LEU A 36 3.73 15.72 0.52
CA LEU A 36 2.61 14.98 -0.06
C LEU A 36 2.80 14.76 -1.56
N ARG A 37 3.30 15.75 -2.30
CA ARG A 37 3.61 15.60 -3.73
C ARG A 37 4.71 14.56 -3.96
N ALA A 38 5.81 14.62 -3.22
CA ALA A 38 6.89 13.64 -3.32
C ALA A 38 6.43 12.21 -3.01
N LEU A 39 5.60 12.05 -1.97
CA LEU A 39 5.12 10.72 -1.57
C LEU A 39 3.98 10.18 -2.42
N TYR A 40 3.13 11.04 -3.00
CA TYR A 40 1.96 10.63 -3.76
C TYR A 40 2.15 10.69 -5.28
N ALA A 41 2.76 11.76 -5.80
CA ALA A 41 2.93 11.97 -7.23
C ALA A 41 4.16 11.22 -7.78
N ASP A 42 5.27 11.25 -7.05
CA ASP A 42 6.56 10.75 -7.55
C ASP A 42 6.77 9.26 -7.23
N ARG A 43 6.04 8.72 -6.25
CA ARG A 43 6.07 7.29 -5.94
C ARG A 43 4.93 6.54 -6.64
N PRO A 44 5.15 5.28 -7.08
CA PRO A 44 4.10 4.41 -7.62
C PRO A 44 3.17 3.85 -6.51
N THR A 45 3.06 4.54 -5.37
CA THR A 45 2.26 4.12 -4.22
C THR A 45 0.81 4.59 -4.38
N GLY A 46 -0.14 3.70 -4.11
CA GLY A 46 -1.57 4.04 -4.09
C GLY A 46 -1.95 4.86 -2.86
N ILE A 47 -3.15 5.46 -2.88
CA ILE A 47 -3.63 6.29 -1.77
C ILE A 47 -3.80 5.52 -0.46
N GLU A 48 -4.12 4.23 -0.54
CA GLU A 48 -4.37 3.39 0.64
C GLU A 48 -3.09 3.02 1.39
N PRO A 49 -2.05 2.46 0.73
CA PRO A 49 -0.76 2.26 1.39
C PRO A 49 -0.17 3.56 1.93
N LEU A 50 -0.30 4.68 1.20
CA LEU A 50 0.19 5.97 1.68
C LEU A 50 -0.60 6.47 2.91
N ALA A 51 -1.92 6.31 2.93
CA ALA A 51 -2.74 6.66 4.09
C ALA A 51 -2.34 5.84 5.34
N ALA A 52 -2.10 4.53 5.16
CA ALA A 52 -1.58 3.68 6.22
C ALA A 52 -0.17 4.11 6.67
N GLU A 53 0.72 4.43 5.74
CA GLU A 53 2.07 4.93 6.02
C GLU A 53 2.06 6.24 6.82
N LEU A 54 1.09 7.10 6.59
CA LEU A 54 0.90 8.39 7.28
C LEU A 54 0.01 8.30 8.52
N GLY A 55 -0.54 7.12 8.85
CA GLY A 55 -1.40 6.93 10.02
C GLY A 55 -2.75 7.67 9.95
N VAL A 56 -3.28 7.89 8.74
CA VAL A 56 -4.55 8.61 8.51
C VAL A 56 -5.54 7.78 7.69
N GLY A 57 -6.82 8.17 7.75
CA GLY A 57 -7.84 7.56 6.90
C GLY A 57 -7.72 8.00 5.43
N LYS A 58 -8.17 7.14 4.49
CA LYS A 58 -8.13 7.45 3.04
C LYS A 58 -8.88 8.74 2.68
N GLY A 59 -10.00 9.01 3.34
CA GLY A 59 -10.78 10.23 3.14
C GLY A 59 -9.99 11.48 3.52
N VAL A 60 -9.34 11.46 4.70
CA VAL A 60 -8.48 12.55 5.17
C VAL A 60 -7.34 12.82 4.17
N LEU A 61 -6.67 11.77 3.69
CA LEU A 61 -5.59 11.95 2.72
C LEU A 61 -6.08 12.55 1.39
N ARG A 62 -7.27 12.15 0.91
CA ARG A 62 -7.88 12.76 -0.28
C ARG A 62 -8.16 14.25 -0.09
N ASP A 63 -8.72 14.60 1.06
CA ASP A 63 -9.06 15.98 1.39
C ASP A 63 -7.80 16.84 1.49
N LEU A 64 -6.72 16.33 2.10
CA LEU A 64 -5.43 17.02 2.18
C LEU A 64 -4.79 17.20 0.80
N LEU A 65 -4.73 16.16 -0.04
CA LEU A 65 -4.23 16.26 -1.40
C LEU A 65 -4.98 17.33 -2.20
N THR A 66 -6.32 17.33 -2.11
CA THR A 66 -7.18 18.31 -2.77
C THR A 66 -6.95 19.72 -2.21
N THR A 67 -6.85 19.87 -0.88
CA THR A 67 -6.59 21.15 -0.20
C THR A 67 -5.26 21.77 -0.65
N HIS A 68 -4.24 20.95 -0.91
CA HIS A 68 -2.93 21.40 -1.40
C HIS A 68 -2.82 21.42 -2.93
N GLY A 69 -3.93 21.29 -3.67
CA GLY A 69 -3.94 21.35 -5.14
C GLY A 69 -3.24 20.19 -5.83
N ILE A 70 -3.10 19.04 -5.15
CA ILE A 70 -2.50 17.82 -5.71
C ILE A 70 -3.63 16.99 -6.33
N ALA A 71 -3.62 16.91 -7.66
CA ALA A 71 -4.63 16.17 -8.41
C ALA A 71 -4.65 14.69 -7.99
N LEU A 72 -5.82 14.19 -7.62
CA LEU A 72 -6.01 12.78 -7.34
C LEU A 72 -5.87 11.98 -8.64
N ARG A 73 -5.09 10.91 -8.59
CA ARG A 73 -5.01 9.95 -9.69
C ARG A 73 -6.41 9.36 -9.92
N PRO A 74 -6.87 9.24 -11.18
CA PRO A 74 -8.20 8.71 -11.48
C PRO A 74 -8.39 7.33 -10.83
N ALA A 75 -9.51 7.18 -10.13
CA ALA A 75 -9.88 5.92 -9.49
C ALA A 75 -10.06 4.85 -10.58
N GLY A 76 -9.45 3.68 -10.38
CA GLY A 76 -9.62 2.56 -11.32
C GLY A 76 -8.76 2.64 -12.59
N ALA A 77 -7.89 3.65 -12.75
CA ALA A 77 -6.90 3.64 -13.83
C ALA A 77 -5.99 2.42 -13.65
N ASN A 78 -6.15 1.42 -14.53
CA ASN A 78 -5.35 0.20 -14.54
C ASN A 78 -3.96 0.52 -15.12
N THR A 79 -3.20 1.37 -14.43
CA THR A 79 -1.85 1.76 -14.83
C THR A 79 -0.90 0.58 -14.63
N ALA A 80 0.18 0.54 -15.41
CA ALA A 80 1.21 -0.48 -15.26
C ALA A 80 1.81 -0.48 -13.84
N ALA A 81 2.10 0.72 -13.31
CA ALA A 81 2.55 0.90 -11.93
C ALA A 81 1.56 0.36 -10.89
N GLY A 82 0.25 0.62 -11.08
CA GLY A 82 -0.79 0.10 -10.19
C GLY A 82 -0.94 -1.42 -10.25
N ARG A 83 -0.69 -2.05 -11.40
CA ARG A 83 -0.62 -3.52 -11.52
C ARG A 83 0.59 -4.08 -10.79
N GLN A 84 1.76 -3.48 -10.98
CA GLN A 84 3.00 -3.89 -10.31
C GLN A 84 2.90 -3.76 -8.79
N ALA A 85 2.38 -2.64 -8.28
CA ALA A 85 2.19 -2.45 -6.83
C ALA A 85 1.25 -3.51 -6.23
N ARG A 86 0.14 -3.85 -6.90
CA ARG A 86 -0.77 -4.93 -6.47
C ARG A 86 -0.11 -6.29 -6.52
N ALA A 87 0.67 -6.59 -7.57
CA ALA A 87 1.42 -7.83 -7.68
C ALA A 87 2.42 -7.97 -6.52
N HIS A 88 3.16 -6.90 -6.21
CA HIS A 88 4.12 -6.84 -5.12
C HIS A 88 3.46 -7.05 -3.75
N LEU A 89 2.35 -6.35 -3.45
CA LEU A 89 1.60 -6.55 -2.21
C LEU A 89 1.06 -7.98 -2.07
N ASN A 90 0.61 -8.56 -3.18
CA ASN A 90 0.13 -9.94 -3.21
C ASN A 90 1.24 -10.95 -2.94
N GLU A 91 2.45 -10.71 -3.44
CA GLU A 91 3.64 -11.51 -3.15
C GLU A 91 4.07 -11.38 -1.70
N GLN A 92 4.17 -10.17 -1.16
CA GLN A 92 4.48 -9.96 0.26
C GLN A 92 3.48 -10.65 1.18
N ALA A 93 2.19 -10.63 0.85
CA ALA A 93 1.17 -11.33 1.62
C ALA A 93 1.36 -12.86 1.58
N ALA A 94 1.74 -13.41 0.42
CA ALA A 94 2.02 -14.82 0.26
C ALA A 94 3.31 -15.23 1.01
N ALA A 95 4.36 -14.43 0.92
CA ALA A 95 5.63 -14.64 1.61
C ALA A 95 5.46 -14.65 3.15
N ARG A 96 4.69 -13.69 3.68
CA ARG A 96 4.34 -13.63 5.11
C ARG A 96 3.59 -14.88 5.59
N ARG A 97 2.68 -15.42 4.77
CA ARG A 97 1.89 -16.61 5.15
C ARG A 97 2.74 -17.84 5.38
N VAL A 98 3.84 -17.99 4.64
CA VAL A 98 4.76 -19.13 4.77
C VAL A 98 6.04 -18.77 5.55
N GLY A 99 6.07 -17.59 6.17
CA GLY A 99 7.18 -17.14 7.02
C GLY A 99 8.51 -16.95 6.29
N THR A 100 8.48 -16.65 4.99
CA THR A 100 9.71 -16.46 4.20
C THR A 100 9.90 -15.00 3.78
N PRO A 101 11.14 -14.47 3.79
CA PRO A 101 11.46 -13.21 3.15
C PRO A 101 11.64 -13.36 1.62
N ASP A 102 11.99 -14.55 1.14
CA ASP A 102 12.19 -14.86 -0.27
C ASP A 102 11.24 -15.98 -0.71
N LEU A 103 10.18 -15.57 -1.41
CA LEU A 103 9.17 -16.48 -1.89
C LEU A 103 9.67 -17.39 -3.02
N ARG A 104 10.58 -16.91 -3.87
CA ARG A 104 11.08 -17.70 -5.00
C ARG A 104 11.97 -18.84 -4.50
N THR A 105 12.93 -18.51 -3.64
CA THR A 105 13.79 -19.52 -3.02
C THR A 105 12.95 -20.57 -2.29
N TRP A 106 11.97 -20.14 -1.50
CA TRP A 106 11.05 -21.05 -0.82
C TRP A 106 10.27 -21.97 -1.79
N LEU A 107 9.73 -21.43 -2.89
CA LEU A 107 9.02 -22.23 -3.90
C LEU A 107 9.92 -23.32 -4.52
N HIS A 108 11.17 -23.00 -4.83
CA HIS A 108 12.12 -23.96 -5.40
C HIS A 108 12.56 -25.02 -4.40
N GLU A 109 12.85 -24.64 -3.16
CA GLU A 109 13.20 -25.58 -2.09
C GLU A 109 12.08 -26.60 -1.87
N ARG A 110 10.85 -26.10 -1.67
CA ARG A 110 9.69 -26.99 -1.49
C ARG A 110 9.43 -27.87 -2.72
N ARG A 111 9.68 -27.36 -3.93
CA ARG A 111 9.58 -28.19 -5.13
C ARG A 111 10.62 -29.32 -5.15
N ARG A 112 11.87 -29.05 -4.73
CA ARG A 112 12.93 -30.06 -4.60
C ARG A 112 12.62 -31.10 -3.52
N GLU A 113 11.94 -30.70 -2.45
CA GLU A 113 11.39 -31.61 -1.44
C GLU A 113 10.18 -32.43 -1.93
N GLY A 114 9.81 -32.31 -3.20
CA GLY A 114 8.74 -33.10 -3.81
C GLY A 114 7.34 -32.50 -3.66
N TRP A 115 7.19 -31.27 -3.17
CA TRP A 115 5.87 -30.65 -3.04
C TRP A 115 5.23 -30.45 -4.42
N THR A 116 3.93 -30.75 -4.53
CA THR A 116 3.15 -30.51 -5.75
C THR A 116 2.76 -29.05 -5.86
N LEU A 117 2.48 -28.57 -7.08
CA LEU A 117 2.01 -27.20 -7.30
C LEU A 117 0.72 -26.91 -6.52
N ALA A 118 -0.18 -27.89 -6.39
CA ALA A 118 -1.41 -27.76 -5.62
C ALA A 118 -1.12 -27.53 -4.12
N ARG A 119 -0.15 -28.25 -3.56
CA ARG A 119 0.26 -28.07 -2.17
C ARG A 119 0.91 -26.72 -1.93
N LEU A 120 1.76 -26.25 -2.85
CA LEU A 120 2.36 -24.91 -2.80
C LEU A 120 1.27 -23.82 -2.86
N ALA A 121 0.31 -23.97 -3.78
CA ALA A 121 -0.80 -23.05 -3.95
C ALA A 121 -1.67 -22.96 -2.67
N ALA A 122 -1.97 -24.11 -2.05
CA ALA A 122 -2.69 -24.17 -0.79
C ALA A 122 -1.94 -23.46 0.36
N ALA A 123 -0.63 -23.72 0.51
CA ALA A 123 0.19 -23.09 1.55
C ALA A 123 0.24 -21.56 1.41
N LEU A 124 0.26 -21.06 0.18
CA LEU A 124 0.31 -19.62 -0.10
C LEU A 124 -1.08 -18.95 -0.09
N GLY A 125 -2.16 -19.74 -0.11
CA GLY A 125 -3.52 -19.23 -0.31
C GLY A 125 -3.69 -18.58 -1.69
N ARG A 126 -3.10 -19.20 -2.72
CA ARG A 126 -3.08 -18.73 -4.11
C ARG A 126 -3.49 -19.85 -5.07
N SER A 127 -3.65 -19.52 -6.34
CA SER A 127 -3.99 -20.50 -7.38
C SER A 127 -2.75 -21.18 -7.96
N VAL A 128 -2.91 -22.39 -8.52
CA VAL A 128 -1.82 -23.10 -9.21
C VAL A 128 -1.22 -22.29 -10.38
N PRO A 129 -2.00 -21.61 -11.24
CA PRO A 129 -1.43 -20.75 -12.27
C PRO A 129 -0.55 -19.61 -11.71
N TRP A 130 -0.94 -19.04 -10.57
CA TRP A 130 -0.17 -17.98 -9.91
C TRP A 130 1.20 -18.47 -9.43
N VAL A 131 1.25 -19.69 -8.88
CA VAL A 131 2.49 -20.37 -8.47
C VAL A 131 3.34 -20.70 -9.69
N ARG A 132 2.73 -21.28 -10.73
CA ARG A 132 3.42 -21.64 -11.97
C ARG A 132 4.12 -20.44 -12.60
N ALA A 133 3.43 -19.31 -12.73
CA ALA A 133 4.02 -18.09 -13.29
C ALA A 133 5.33 -17.69 -12.58
N ARG A 134 5.36 -17.80 -11.25
CA ARG A 134 6.53 -17.43 -10.43
C ARG A 134 7.68 -18.43 -10.43
N MET A 135 7.43 -19.63 -10.92
CA MET A 135 8.44 -20.66 -11.11
C MET A 135 9.01 -20.66 -12.54
N THR A 136 8.39 -19.91 -13.47
CA THR A 136 8.77 -19.91 -14.90
C THR A 136 9.61 -18.69 -15.29
N ASP A 137 9.60 -17.62 -14.47
CA ASP A 137 10.47 -16.45 -14.66
C ASP A 137 11.93 -16.81 -14.32
N LEU A 138 12.67 -17.35 -15.31
CA LEU A 138 14.14 -17.47 -15.36
C LEU A 138 14.64 -16.86 -16.67
#